data_AF-A0A962CJC5-F1
#
_entry.id   AF-A0A962CJC5-F1
#
_cell.length_a   1.000
_cell.length_b   1.000
_cell.length_c   1.000
_cell.angle_alpha   90.00
_cell.angle_beta   90.00
_cell.angle_gamma   90.00
#
_symmetry.space_group_name_H-M   'P 1'
#
loop_
_entity.id
_entity.type
_entity.pdbx_description
1 polymer ?
#
loop_
_entity_poly.entity_id
_entity_poly.type
_entity_poly.pdbx_seq_one_letter_code
_entity_poly.pdbx_strand_id
1 'polypeptide(L)'
;RAVAAGMSMEELHENRSDFAQKVQVAVSEDLHKNGLELESVSLTGLDQTAADFFNPQNAFDAQGLTKLTQEIELRRKERNDIERDTKIQVELKNLQTERQSLEIARDQEYARLSQDQEIKVRAAEAASMIAQQEADRHREAEQAKINSDRAIAESEIDKRRSIEQREIERERIIRIAQQEREIAISQKSQEESAAKAEADRALAKAVEAEEEVKKVRETAVAERAKAVKLVQAREHAEQDAIGITVAAEAEKKASDDRAEAQRVSATGEADAVRIRAQADEERYRVEAEGKRSINEARNALSEEQIRLEIKLELLRQLPSIIEQAVKPMERIEGIKIVDVRGMNGGGGSAGDGNGPGDGNLARSVVDHALRYRAQRPLIDSLLKEVGLNDLSDLSGLAAERKPEPEAPSDPPGSSKAQKPADQS
;
A
#
# COMPACT_ATOMS: atom_id res chain seq x y z
N ARG A 1 88.89 70.66 -118.03
CA ARG A 1 89.71 70.36 -116.82
C ARG A 1 89.77 71.54 -115.86
N ALA A 2 90.20 72.74 -116.29
CA ALA A 2 90.28 73.91 -115.41
C ALA A 2 88.95 74.23 -114.70
N VAL A 3 87.82 74.19 -115.42
CA VAL A 3 86.48 74.40 -114.85
C VAL A 3 86.12 73.33 -113.79
N ALA A 4 86.53 72.08 -114.00
CA ALA A 4 86.22 70.97 -113.09
C ALA A 4 87.04 71.03 -111.79
N ALA A 5 88.24 71.63 -111.83
CA ALA A 5 89.09 71.76 -110.65
C ALA A 5 88.61 72.82 -109.65
N GLY A 6 87.69 73.71 -110.06
CA GLY A 6 87.16 74.80 -109.22
C GLY A 6 85.79 74.53 -108.59
N MET A 7 85.24 73.32 -108.74
CA MET A 7 83.93 72.92 -108.21
C MET A 7 84.07 71.67 -107.32
N SER A 8 83.21 71.52 -106.32
CA SER A 8 83.19 70.29 -105.49
C SER A 8 82.57 69.09 -106.24
N MET A 9 82.77 67.88 -105.72
CA MET A 9 82.17 66.67 -106.31
C MET A 9 80.64 66.71 -106.24
N GLU A 10 80.08 67.21 -105.13
CA GLU A 10 78.64 67.44 -104.99
C GLU A 10 78.14 68.48 -105.99
N GLU A 11 78.84 69.61 -106.14
CA GLU A 11 78.46 70.68 -107.06
C GLU A 11 78.50 70.23 -108.54
N LEU A 12 79.48 69.40 -108.93
CA LEU A 12 79.55 68.83 -110.28
C LEU A 12 78.41 67.82 -110.55
N HIS A 13 77.88 67.19 -109.50
CA HIS A 13 76.78 66.23 -109.62
C HIS A 13 75.41 66.90 -109.61
N GLU A 14 75.21 67.88 -108.73
CA GLU A 14 73.96 68.63 -108.55
C GLU A 14 73.78 69.73 -109.61
N ASN A 15 74.84 70.50 -109.93
CA ASN A 15 74.78 71.66 -110.83
C ASN A 15 75.48 71.38 -112.19
N ARG A 16 75.04 70.31 -112.87
CA ARG A 16 75.62 69.87 -114.16
C ARG A 16 75.47 70.91 -115.28
N SER A 17 74.37 71.68 -115.26
CA SER A 17 74.10 72.76 -116.22
C SER A 17 75.16 73.85 -116.16
N ASP A 18 75.53 74.25 -114.94
CA ASP A 18 76.45 75.35 -114.69
C ASP A 18 77.86 74.97 -115.09
N PHE A 19 78.24 73.71 -114.86
CA PHE A 19 79.49 73.16 -115.36
C PHE A 19 79.55 73.19 -116.89
N ALA A 20 78.50 72.70 -117.57
CA ALA A 20 78.44 72.68 -119.03
C ALA A 20 78.51 74.09 -119.65
N GLN A 21 77.82 75.06 -119.05
CA GLN A 21 77.85 76.46 -119.48
C GLN A 21 79.24 77.07 -119.31
N LYS A 22 79.89 76.85 -118.17
CA LYS A 22 81.27 77.34 -117.93
C LYS A 22 82.26 76.74 -118.92
N VAL A 23 82.10 75.46 -119.30
CA VAL A 23 82.93 74.80 -120.32
C VAL A 23 82.65 75.37 -121.71
N GLN A 24 81.38 75.61 -122.06
CA GLN A 24 81.01 76.24 -123.32
C GLN A 24 81.66 77.62 -123.48
N VAL A 25 81.55 78.48 -122.46
CA VAL A 25 82.18 79.81 -122.47
C VAL A 25 83.70 79.71 -122.65
N ALA A 26 84.36 78.84 -121.88
CA ALA A 26 85.81 78.71 -121.91
C ALA A 26 86.37 78.20 -123.25
N VAL A 27 85.62 77.37 -123.98
CA VAL A 27 86.08 76.78 -125.26
C VAL A 27 85.57 77.56 -126.48
N SER A 28 84.49 78.35 -126.32
CA SER A 28 83.88 79.13 -127.41
C SER A 28 84.87 80.08 -128.10
N GLU A 29 85.68 80.82 -127.32
CA GLU A 29 86.62 81.81 -127.86
C GLU A 29 87.70 81.15 -128.75
N ASP A 30 88.22 79.99 -128.33
CA ASP A 30 89.28 79.27 -129.05
C ASP A 30 88.74 78.58 -130.30
N LEU A 31 87.51 78.06 -130.27
CA LEU A 31 86.88 77.46 -131.45
C LEU A 31 86.55 78.51 -132.51
N HIS A 32 86.07 79.69 -132.09
CA HIS A 32 85.70 80.76 -133.02
C HIS A 32 86.90 81.28 -133.82
N LYS A 33 88.08 81.40 -133.20
CA LYS A 33 89.34 81.77 -133.89
C LYS A 33 89.74 80.76 -134.97
N ASN A 34 89.33 79.50 -134.81
CA ASN A 34 89.60 78.42 -135.75
C ASN A 34 88.45 78.20 -136.77
N GLY A 35 87.41 79.05 -136.75
CA GLY A 35 86.27 78.96 -137.66
C GLY A 35 85.26 77.86 -137.32
N LEU A 36 85.28 77.35 -136.08
CA LEU A 36 84.32 76.35 -135.58
C LEU A 36 83.34 77.02 -134.61
N GLU A 37 82.07 76.60 -134.63
CA GLU A 37 81.05 77.03 -133.68
C GLU A 37 80.63 75.86 -132.79
N LEU A 38 80.44 76.15 -131.50
CA LEU A 38 80.00 75.16 -130.52
C LEU A 38 78.50 75.33 -130.27
N GLU A 39 77.71 74.35 -130.70
CA GLU A 39 76.24 74.38 -130.60
C GLU A 39 75.74 74.03 -129.19
N SER A 40 76.24 72.95 -128.58
CA SER A 40 75.89 72.59 -127.18
C SER A 40 76.98 71.74 -126.53
N VAL A 41 77.13 71.86 -125.20
CA VAL A 41 77.93 70.97 -124.37
C VAL A 41 76.99 70.23 -123.43
N SER A 42 77.08 68.91 -123.38
CA SER A 42 76.38 68.10 -122.38
C SER A 42 77.35 67.16 -121.68
N LEU A 43 77.14 66.96 -120.39
CA LEU A 43 77.92 66.01 -119.58
C LEU A 43 77.26 64.63 -119.68
N THR A 44 77.93 63.68 -120.33
CA THR A 44 77.40 62.32 -120.55
C THR A 44 77.41 61.46 -119.29
N GLY A 45 78.48 61.55 -118.50
CA GLY A 45 78.65 60.80 -117.26
C GLY A 45 79.74 61.43 -116.41
N LEU A 46 79.57 61.33 -115.09
CA LEU A 46 80.55 61.76 -114.10
C LEU A 46 80.71 60.63 -113.12
N ASP A 47 81.84 59.93 -113.22
CA ASP A 47 82.23 58.90 -112.28
C ASP A 47 83.66 59.16 -111.82
N GLN A 48 83.94 58.73 -110.59
CA GLN A 48 85.30 58.71 -110.08
C GLN A 48 86.11 57.67 -110.85
N THR A 49 87.35 58.02 -111.22
CA THR A 49 88.29 57.03 -111.75
C THR A 49 88.56 55.96 -110.69
N ALA A 50 88.49 54.68 -111.06
CA ALA A 50 88.76 53.61 -110.11
C ALA A 50 90.18 53.72 -109.51
N ALA A 51 90.33 53.28 -108.27
CA ALA A 51 91.60 53.36 -107.52
C ALA A 51 92.78 52.72 -108.29
N ASP A 52 92.50 51.67 -109.07
CA ASP A 52 93.50 50.92 -109.85
C ASP A 52 94.17 51.74 -110.96
N PHE A 53 93.54 52.84 -111.39
CA PHE A 53 94.10 53.73 -112.42
C PHE A 53 94.99 54.84 -111.84
N PHE A 54 95.09 54.96 -110.51
CA PHE A 54 96.01 55.91 -109.86
C PHE A 54 97.40 55.28 -109.68
N ASN A 55 98.46 56.01 -110.03
CA ASN A 55 99.82 55.54 -109.82
C ASN A 55 100.34 55.95 -108.43
N PRO A 56 100.60 55.02 -107.48
CA PRO A 56 101.10 55.36 -106.15
C PRO A 56 102.49 56.01 -106.14
N GLN A 57 103.25 55.89 -107.23
CA GLN A 57 104.57 56.49 -107.37
C GLN A 57 104.51 57.95 -107.86
N ASN A 58 103.34 58.45 -108.29
CA ASN A 58 103.13 59.84 -108.66
C ASN A 58 102.60 60.63 -107.44
N ALA A 59 103.28 61.74 -107.10
CA ALA A 59 102.95 62.55 -105.93
C ALA A 59 101.49 63.06 -105.93
N PHE A 60 100.94 63.42 -107.08
CA PHE A 60 99.55 63.90 -107.18
C PHE A 60 98.53 62.78 -106.99
N ASP A 61 98.77 61.64 -107.63
CA ASP A 61 97.88 60.47 -107.55
C ASP A 61 97.91 59.83 -106.15
N ALA A 62 99.08 59.78 -105.50
CA ALA A 62 99.24 59.30 -104.13
C ALA A 62 98.50 60.18 -103.10
N GLN A 63 98.51 61.51 -103.27
CA GLN A 63 97.74 62.42 -102.42
C GLN A 63 96.23 62.23 -102.63
N GLY A 64 95.79 62.04 -103.87
CA GLY A 64 94.40 61.74 -104.20
C GLY A 64 93.91 60.44 -103.57
N LEU A 65 94.68 59.35 -103.71
CA LEU A 65 94.35 58.04 -103.13
C LEU A 65 94.33 58.06 -101.60
N THR A 66 95.20 58.85 -100.98
CA THR A 66 95.22 59.01 -99.51
C THR A 66 93.96 59.71 -99.02
N LYS A 67 93.54 60.80 -99.67
CA LYS A 67 92.30 61.51 -99.32
C LYS A 67 91.07 60.63 -99.53
N LEU A 68 91.03 59.89 -100.63
CA LEU A 68 89.94 58.95 -100.92
C LEU A 68 89.86 57.86 -99.85
N THR A 69 90.99 57.23 -99.51
CA THR A 69 91.03 56.21 -98.46
C THR A 69 90.59 56.78 -97.11
N GLN A 70 91.02 57.99 -96.75
CA GLN A 70 90.60 58.66 -95.52
C GLN A 70 89.09 58.89 -95.48
N GLU A 71 88.51 59.38 -96.58
CA GLU A 71 87.08 59.62 -96.66
C GLU A 71 86.28 58.31 -96.61
N ILE A 72 86.71 57.28 -97.34
CA ILE A 72 86.07 55.95 -97.31
C ILE A 72 86.10 55.36 -95.90
N GLU A 73 87.25 55.39 -95.22
CA GLU A 73 87.36 54.85 -93.87
C GLU A 73 86.57 55.68 -92.84
N LEU A 74 86.51 57.00 -93.01
CA LEU A 74 85.67 57.87 -92.19
C LEU A 74 84.18 57.51 -92.37
N ARG A 75 83.69 57.41 -93.60
CA ARG A 75 82.30 57.00 -93.89
C ARG A 75 82.00 55.58 -93.41
N ARG A 76 82.97 54.67 -93.51
CA ARG A 76 82.86 53.29 -93.00
C ARG A 76 82.72 53.28 -91.48
N LYS A 77 83.49 54.12 -90.78
CA LYS A 77 83.41 54.30 -89.33
C LYS A 77 82.06 54.89 -88.94
N GLU A 78 81.63 55.98 -89.56
CA GLU A 78 80.32 56.60 -89.31
C GLU A 78 79.17 55.60 -89.48
N ARG A 79 79.19 54.83 -90.58
CA ARG A 79 78.19 53.78 -90.80
C ARG A 79 78.21 52.74 -89.68
N ASN A 80 79.39 52.30 -89.24
CA ASN A 80 79.49 51.32 -88.17
C ASN A 80 79.00 51.87 -86.83
N ASP A 81 79.38 53.11 -86.49
CA ASP A 81 78.96 53.77 -85.26
C ASP A 81 77.43 53.89 -85.21
N ILE A 82 76.80 54.33 -86.32
CA ILE A 82 75.34 54.37 -86.44
C ILE A 82 74.72 52.97 -86.29
N GLU A 83 75.24 51.94 -86.97
CA GLU A 83 74.73 50.57 -86.85
C GLU A 83 74.83 50.03 -85.41
N ARG A 84 75.91 50.35 -84.69
CA ARG A 84 76.12 49.89 -83.31
C ARG A 84 75.24 50.66 -82.33
N ASP A 85 75.17 51.97 -82.45
CA ASP A 85 74.33 52.82 -81.60
C ASP A 85 72.85 52.50 -81.77
N THR A 86 72.40 52.35 -83.02
CA THR A 86 71.01 51.95 -83.30
C THR A 86 70.70 50.57 -82.73
N LYS A 87 71.63 49.62 -82.83
CA LYS A 87 71.46 48.29 -82.21
C LYS A 87 71.32 48.39 -80.69
N ILE A 88 72.18 49.15 -80.01
CA ILE A 88 72.10 49.34 -78.55
C ILE A 88 70.79 50.02 -78.16
N GLN A 89 70.36 51.05 -78.90
CA GLN A 89 69.09 51.74 -78.64
C GLN A 89 67.89 50.81 -78.80
N VAL A 90 67.89 49.96 -79.83
CA VAL A 90 66.83 48.95 -80.03
C VAL A 90 66.83 47.95 -78.88
N GLU A 91 67.99 47.43 -78.48
CA GLU A 91 68.10 46.49 -77.36
C GLU A 91 67.63 47.10 -76.04
N LEU A 92 68.01 48.35 -75.74
CA LEU A 92 67.56 49.09 -74.57
C LEU A 92 66.05 49.33 -74.59
N LYS A 93 65.49 49.69 -75.75
CA LYS A 93 64.04 49.90 -75.90
C LYS A 93 63.27 48.60 -75.76
N ASN A 94 63.79 47.50 -76.28
CA ASN A 94 63.21 46.17 -76.10
C ASN A 94 63.21 45.77 -74.62
N LEU A 95 64.34 45.95 -73.92
CA LEU A 95 64.45 45.68 -72.49
C LEU A 95 63.46 46.54 -71.68
N GLN A 96 63.34 47.83 -71.99
CA GLN A 96 62.39 48.71 -71.33
C GLN A 96 60.93 48.27 -71.58
N THR A 97 60.62 47.91 -72.83
CA THR A 97 59.28 47.43 -73.21
C THR A 97 58.93 46.14 -72.48
N GLU A 98 59.88 45.21 -72.34
CA GLU A 98 59.69 43.97 -71.60
C GLU A 98 59.50 44.21 -70.10
N ARG A 99 60.26 45.14 -69.51
CA ARG A 99 60.05 45.52 -68.11
C ARG A 99 58.67 46.13 -67.89
N GLN A 100 58.23 47.01 -68.79
CA GLN A 100 56.89 47.61 -68.73
C GLN A 100 55.79 46.58 -68.97
N SER A 101 55.97 45.64 -69.89
CA SER A 101 54.98 44.59 -70.15
C SER A 101 54.83 43.65 -68.95
N LEU A 102 55.93 43.29 -68.29
CA LEU A 102 55.91 42.50 -67.06
C LEU A 102 55.25 43.25 -65.90
N GLU A 103 55.49 44.56 -65.78
CA GLU A 103 54.83 45.40 -64.77
C GLU A 103 53.33 45.50 -65.02
N ILE A 104 52.91 45.74 -66.26
CA ILE A 104 51.49 45.75 -66.64
C ILE A 104 50.84 44.39 -66.36
N ALA A 105 51.51 43.28 -66.71
CA ALA A 105 51.00 41.94 -66.44
C ALA A 105 50.83 41.68 -64.94
N ARG A 106 51.82 42.08 -64.13
CA ARG A 106 51.76 42.00 -62.66
C ARG A 106 50.57 42.79 -62.13
N ASP A 107 50.40 44.04 -62.57
CA ASP A 107 49.34 44.92 -62.09
C ASP A 107 47.94 44.43 -62.53
N GLN A 108 47.83 43.85 -63.73
CA GLN A 108 46.62 43.18 -64.19
C GLN A 108 46.26 41.98 -63.32
N GLU A 109 47.22 41.13 -62.97
CA GLU A 109 47.00 40.00 -62.07
C GLU A 109 46.61 40.45 -60.66
N TYR A 110 47.26 41.49 -60.12
CA TYR A 110 46.83 42.08 -58.84
C TYR A 110 45.41 42.64 -58.89
N ALA A 111 45.04 43.35 -59.97
CA ALA A 111 43.70 43.87 -60.14
C ALA A 111 42.65 42.73 -60.22
N ARG A 112 42.95 41.66 -60.97
CA ARG A 112 42.10 40.46 -61.05
C ARG A 112 41.93 39.80 -59.69
N LEU A 113 43.02 39.55 -58.96
CA LEU A 113 42.97 38.93 -57.64
C LEU A 113 42.21 39.80 -56.63
N SER A 114 42.41 41.11 -56.65
CA SER A 114 41.68 42.05 -55.80
C SER A 114 40.18 42.05 -56.11
N GLN A 115 39.81 42.06 -57.39
CA GLN A 115 38.42 41.97 -57.83
C GLN A 115 37.79 40.65 -57.41
N ASP A 116 38.48 39.52 -57.59
CA ASP A 116 38.02 38.20 -57.17
C ASP A 116 37.83 38.12 -55.65
N GLN A 117 38.77 38.70 -54.87
CA GLN A 117 38.65 38.78 -53.42
C GLN A 117 37.42 39.61 -53.02
N GLU A 118 37.22 40.77 -53.64
CA GLU A 118 36.06 41.62 -53.38
C GLU A 118 34.73 40.92 -53.73
N ILE A 119 34.68 40.24 -54.88
CA ILE A 119 33.51 39.44 -55.28
C ILE A 119 33.25 38.33 -54.24
N LYS A 120 34.28 37.62 -53.79
CA LYS A 120 34.14 36.56 -52.77
C LYS A 120 33.68 37.10 -51.42
N VAL A 121 34.22 38.24 -50.98
CA VAL A 121 33.80 38.90 -49.74
C VAL A 121 32.35 39.32 -49.84
N ARG A 122 31.95 40.03 -50.90
CA ARG A 122 30.54 40.43 -51.12
C ARG A 122 29.61 39.23 -51.24
N ALA A 123 30.04 38.14 -51.90
CA ALA A 123 29.26 36.91 -51.99
C ALA A 123 29.08 36.24 -50.63
N ALA A 124 30.12 36.21 -49.79
CA ALA A 124 30.04 35.69 -48.43
C ALA A 124 29.15 36.55 -47.52
N GLU A 125 29.25 37.87 -47.62
CA GLU A 125 28.37 38.81 -46.91
C GLU A 125 26.91 38.63 -47.33
N ALA A 126 26.64 38.56 -48.64
CA ALA A 126 25.30 38.34 -49.17
C ALA A 126 24.74 36.99 -48.71
N ALA A 127 25.54 35.91 -48.77
CA ALA A 127 25.13 34.59 -48.28
C ALA A 127 24.82 34.61 -46.78
N SER A 128 25.64 35.30 -45.98
CA SER A 128 25.40 35.45 -44.53
C SER A 128 24.11 36.23 -44.25
N MET A 129 23.87 37.33 -44.96
CA MET A 129 22.64 38.11 -44.82
C MET A 129 21.40 37.31 -45.24
N ILE A 130 21.47 36.56 -46.34
CA ILE A 130 20.37 35.70 -46.80
C ILE A 130 20.08 34.63 -45.73
N ALA A 131 21.11 33.94 -45.23
CA ALA A 131 20.94 32.91 -44.21
C ALA A 131 20.37 33.46 -42.89
N GLN A 132 20.80 34.65 -42.45
CA GLN A 132 20.23 35.32 -41.28
C GLN A 132 18.74 35.66 -41.51
N GLN A 133 18.44 36.27 -42.65
CA GLN A 133 17.07 36.66 -43.01
C GLN A 133 16.15 35.43 -43.14
N GLU A 134 16.62 34.35 -43.76
CA GLU A 134 15.88 33.08 -43.84
C GLU A 134 15.63 32.48 -42.46
N ALA A 135 16.65 32.47 -41.59
CA ALA A 135 16.51 31.96 -40.22
C ALA A 135 15.54 32.81 -39.38
N ASP A 136 15.55 34.13 -39.55
CA ASP A 136 14.62 35.05 -38.88
C ASP A 136 13.19 34.86 -39.41
N ARG A 137 13.00 34.80 -40.73
CA ARG A 137 11.70 34.52 -41.35
C ARG A 137 11.14 33.17 -40.96
N HIS A 138 11.98 32.15 -40.88
CA HIS A 138 11.59 30.82 -40.42
C HIS A 138 11.17 30.85 -38.95
N ARG A 139 11.94 31.54 -38.09
CA ARG A 139 11.58 31.73 -36.68
C ARG A 139 10.27 32.51 -36.52
N GLU A 140 10.05 33.57 -37.28
CA GLU A 140 8.79 34.33 -37.30
C GLU A 140 7.61 33.44 -37.72
N ALA A 141 7.77 32.66 -38.79
CA ALA A 141 6.73 31.77 -39.30
C ALA A 141 6.39 30.65 -38.30
N GLU A 142 7.40 30.01 -37.69
CA GLU A 142 7.19 28.99 -36.66
C GLU A 142 6.57 29.59 -35.40
N GLN A 143 6.99 30.79 -34.97
CA GLN A 143 6.35 31.47 -33.84
C GLN A 143 4.90 31.81 -34.12
N ALA A 144 4.58 32.24 -35.35
CA ALA A 144 3.20 32.50 -35.77
C ALA A 144 2.34 31.22 -35.75
N LYS A 145 2.88 30.09 -36.23
CA LYS A 145 2.21 28.77 -36.12
C LYS A 145 2.00 28.36 -34.67
N ILE A 146 3.04 28.42 -33.83
CA ILE A 146 2.95 28.07 -32.41
C ILE A 146 1.90 28.93 -31.71
N ASN A 147 1.87 30.23 -31.98
CA ASN A 147 0.86 31.13 -31.40
C ASN A 147 -0.55 30.77 -31.88
N SER A 148 -0.72 30.43 -33.16
CA SER A 148 -2.00 29.95 -33.71
C SER A 148 -2.43 28.63 -33.06
N ASP A 149 -1.54 27.64 -33.00
CA ASP A 149 -1.81 26.33 -32.41
C ASP A 149 -2.12 26.44 -30.93
N ARG A 150 -1.41 27.30 -30.20
CA ARG A 150 -1.68 27.61 -28.79
C ARG A 150 -3.06 28.24 -28.64
N ALA A 151 -3.44 29.19 -29.48
CA ALA A 151 -4.76 29.81 -29.44
C ALA A 151 -5.88 28.79 -29.74
N ILE A 152 -5.66 27.88 -30.71
CA ILE A 152 -6.59 26.79 -31.01
C ILE A 152 -6.71 25.85 -29.79
N ALA A 153 -5.59 25.42 -29.22
CA ALA A 153 -5.57 24.53 -28.07
C ALA A 153 -6.24 25.17 -26.83
N GLU A 154 -5.97 26.44 -26.55
CA GLU A 154 -6.64 27.19 -25.49
C GLU A 154 -8.17 27.25 -25.73
N SER A 155 -8.60 27.56 -26.97
CA SER A 155 -10.01 27.54 -27.33
C SER A 155 -10.66 26.16 -27.20
N GLU A 156 -9.94 25.07 -27.51
CA GLU A 156 -10.43 23.71 -27.35
C GLU A 156 -10.54 23.29 -25.87
N ILE A 157 -9.56 23.69 -25.05
CA ILE A 157 -9.58 23.45 -23.60
C ILE A 157 -10.77 24.18 -22.97
N ASP A 158 -11.00 25.45 -23.33
CA ASP A 158 -12.12 26.22 -22.80
C ASP A 158 -13.47 25.65 -23.25
N LYS A 159 -13.58 25.20 -24.51
CA LYS A 159 -14.76 24.48 -24.99
C LYS A 159 -14.97 23.19 -24.20
N ARG A 160 -13.94 22.39 -23.96
CA ARG A 160 -14.02 21.13 -23.20
C ARG A 160 -14.42 21.39 -21.75
N ARG A 161 -13.78 22.36 -21.08
CA ARG A 161 -14.14 22.78 -19.72
C ARG A 161 -15.58 23.26 -19.63
N SER A 162 -16.07 24.02 -20.61
CA SER A 162 -17.46 24.48 -20.65
C SER A 162 -18.45 23.32 -20.81
N ILE A 163 -18.11 22.31 -21.62
CA ILE A 163 -18.92 21.10 -21.78
C ILE A 163 -18.93 20.30 -20.48
N GLU A 164 -17.75 20.04 -19.91
CA GLU A 164 -17.59 19.28 -18.66
C GLU A 164 -18.32 19.97 -17.50
N GLN A 165 -18.23 21.30 -17.36
CA GLN A 165 -19.00 22.05 -16.38
C GLN A 165 -20.52 21.87 -16.55
N ARG A 166 -21.01 21.87 -17.80
CA ARG A 166 -22.45 21.63 -18.07
C ARG A 166 -22.85 20.19 -17.79
N GLU A 167 -21.98 19.22 -18.07
CA GLU A 167 -22.22 17.81 -17.76
C GLU A 167 -22.25 17.56 -16.25
N ILE A 168 -21.27 18.10 -15.51
CA ILE A 168 -21.25 18.04 -14.04
C ILE A 168 -22.50 18.70 -13.46
N GLU A 169 -22.89 19.87 -13.95
CA GLU A 169 -24.10 20.56 -13.47
C GLU A 169 -25.36 19.73 -13.77
N ARG A 170 -25.46 19.16 -14.99
CA ARG A 170 -26.55 18.25 -15.35
C ARG A 170 -26.59 17.02 -14.44
N GLU A 171 -25.45 16.37 -14.21
CA GLU A 171 -25.36 15.21 -13.30
C GLU A 171 -25.71 15.58 -11.86
N ARG A 172 -25.28 16.77 -11.40
CA ARG A 172 -25.62 17.28 -10.08
C ARG A 172 -27.11 17.50 -9.94
N ILE A 173 -27.75 18.13 -10.93
CA ILE A 173 -29.22 18.31 -10.97
C ILE A 173 -29.92 16.96 -10.94
N ILE A 174 -29.47 15.98 -11.73
CA ILE A 174 -30.06 14.63 -11.73
C ILE A 174 -29.90 13.95 -10.37
N ARG A 175 -28.71 14.02 -9.75
CA ARG A 175 -28.47 13.45 -8.42
C ARG A 175 -29.32 14.11 -7.35
N ILE A 176 -29.44 15.43 -7.36
CA ILE A 176 -30.32 16.16 -6.42
C ILE A 176 -31.76 15.74 -6.63
N ALA A 177 -32.25 15.68 -7.87
CA ALA A 177 -33.61 15.25 -8.17
C ALA A 177 -33.88 13.79 -7.75
N GLN A 178 -32.90 12.89 -7.89
CA GLN A 178 -32.99 11.52 -7.38
C GLN A 178 -33.05 11.48 -5.86
N GLN A 179 -32.18 12.24 -5.18
CA GLN A 179 -32.13 12.31 -3.73
C GLN A 179 -33.41 12.95 -3.15
N GLU A 180 -33.94 14.00 -3.78
CA GLU A 180 -35.23 14.60 -3.44
C GLU A 180 -36.38 13.60 -3.62
N ARG A 181 -36.36 12.81 -4.70
CA ARG A 181 -37.35 11.74 -4.91
C ARG A 181 -37.25 10.66 -3.84
N GLU A 182 -36.06 10.24 -3.45
CA GLU A 182 -35.87 9.28 -2.36
C GLU A 182 -36.34 9.84 -1.01
N ILE A 183 -35.98 11.08 -0.68
CA ILE A 183 -36.46 11.77 0.53
C ILE A 183 -37.99 11.83 0.52
N ALA A 184 -38.60 12.20 -0.60
CA ALA A 184 -40.06 12.25 -0.74
C ALA A 184 -40.72 10.87 -0.58
N ILE A 185 -40.10 9.80 -1.10
CA ILE A 185 -40.57 8.41 -0.89
C ILE A 185 -40.43 8.01 0.58
N SER A 186 -39.30 8.32 1.22
CA SER A 186 -39.09 8.03 2.64
C SER A 186 -40.04 8.81 3.54
N GLN A 187 -40.31 10.09 3.24
CA GLN A 187 -41.32 10.89 3.95
C GLN A 187 -42.71 10.30 3.77
N LYS A 188 -43.13 9.98 2.53
CA LYS A 188 -44.41 9.28 2.31
C LYS A 188 -44.48 7.93 3.01
N SER A 189 -43.38 7.17 3.04
CA SER A 189 -43.31 5.90 3.76
C SER A 189 -43.40 6.11 5.27
N GLN A 190 -42.79 7.16 5.83
CA GLN A 190 -42.92 7.51 7.23
C GLN A 190 -44.36 7.95 7.57
N GLU A 191 -44.99 8.75 6.70
CA GLU A 191 -46.40 9.13 6.83
C GLU A 191 -47.31 7.89 6.77
N GLU A 192 -47.08 6.97 5.82
CA GLU A 192 -47.82 5.71 5.72
C GLU A 192 -47.59 4.81 6.94
N SER A 193 -46.35 4.68 7.41
CA SER A 193 -46.02 3.93 8.63
C SER A 193 -46.60 4.57 9.89
N ALA A 194 -46.63 5.91 9.98
CA ALA A 194 -47.25 6.62 11.09
C ALA A 194 -48.77 6.44 11.07
N ALA A 195 -49.41 6.53 9.90
CA ALA A 195 -50.83 6.26 9.74
C ALA A 195 -51.19 4.80 10.05
N LYS A 196 -50.37 3.84 9.62
CA LYS A 196 -50.52 2.41 9.99
C LYS A 196 -50.32 2.20 11.50
N ALA A 197 -49.30 2.79 12.11
CA ALA A 197 -49.08 2.69 13.55
C ALA A 197 -50.22 3.32 14.36
N GLU A 198 -50.84 4.39 13.87
CA GLU A 198 -52.02 5.00 14.48
C GLU A 198 -53.26 4.10 14.32
N ALA A 199 -53.47 3.50 13.15
CA ALA A 199 -54.51 2.50 12.92
C ALA A 199 -54.32 1.27 13.79
N ASP A 200 -53.09 0.74 13.90
CA ASP A 200 -52.75 -0.41 14.73
C ASP A 200 -52.89 -0.09 16.22
N ARG A 201 -52.58 1.14 16.66
CA ARG A 201 -52.87 1.59 18.04
C ARG A 201 -54.37 1.67 18.30
N ALA A 202 -55.17 2.09 17.32
CA ALA A 202 -56.62 2.10 17.45
C ALA A 202 -57.19 0.67 17.51
N LEU A 203 -56.67 -0.25 16.68
CA LEU A 203 -57.00 -1.67 16.72
C LEU A 203 -56.57 -2.31 18.04
N ALA A 204 -55.36 -2.02 18.53
CA ALA A 204 -54.86 -2.53 19.81
C ALA A 204 -55.74 -2.08 20.99
N LYS A 205 -56.19 -0.81 21.01
CA LYS A 205 -57.15 -0.32 22.00
C LYS A 205 -58.52 -0.99 21.89
N ALA A 206 -58.98 -1.30 20.67
CA ALA A 206 -60.22 -2.03 20.46
C ALA A 206 -60.11 -3.48 20.97
N VAL A 207 -59.00 -4.16 20.67
CA VAL A 207 -58.72 -5.52 21.15
C VAL A 207 -58.51 -5.55 22.67
N GLU A 208 -57.84 -4.57 23.26
CA GLU A 208 -57.69 -4.44 24.71
C GLU A 208 -59.06 -4.29 25.40
N ALA A 209 -59.96 -3.49 24.82
CA ALA A 209 -61.33 -3.37 25.30
C ALA A 209 -62.13 -4.69 25.15
N GLU A 210 -61.95 -5.43 24.04
CA GLU A 210 -62.58 -6.74 23.85
C GLU A 210 -62.05 -7.80 24.84
N GLU A 211 -60.74 -7.85 25.06
CA GLU A 211 -60.11 -8.79 26.00
C GLU A 211 -60.46 -8.45 27.46
N GLU A 212 -60.62 -7.16 27.83
CA GLU A 212 -61.15 -6.80 29.15
C GLU A 212 -62.63 -7.23 29.32
N VAL A 213 -63.47 -7.10 28.28
CA VAL A 213 -64.85 -7.63 28.31
C VAL A 213 -64.85 -9.15 28.45
N LYS A 214 -63.96 -9.84 27.73
CA LYS A 214 -63.81 -11.30 27.79
C LYS A 214 -63.29 -11.76 29.15
N LYS A 215 -62.32 -11.05 29.73
CA LYS A 215 -61.80 -11.28 31.09
C LYS A 215 -62.87 -11.07 32.16
N VAL A 216 -63.70 -10.03 32.05
CA VAL A 216 -64.87 -9.85 32.94
C VAL A 216 -65.86 -11.02 32.76
N ARG A 217 -66.10 -11.48 31.53
CA ARG A 217 -66.98 -12.63 31.27
C ARG A 217 -66.40 -13.94 31.82
N GLU A 218 -65.12 -14.20 31.63
CA GLU A 218 -64.43 -15.41 32.08
C GLU A 218 -64.27 -15.44 33.61
N THR A 219 -63.96 -14.30 34.24
CA THR A 219 -63.95 -14.18 35.71
C THR A 219 -65.34 -14.39 36.31
N ALA A 220 -66.40 -13.83 35.71
CA ALA A 220 -67.78 -14.06 36.16
C ALA A 220 -68.22 -15.53 35.99
N VAL A 221 -67.79 -16.21 34.92
CA VAL A 221 -68.04 -17.65 34.73
C VAL A 221 -67.26 -18.48 35.75
N ALA A 222 -66.00 -18.12 36.02
CA ALA A 222 -65.17 -18.80 37.02
C ALA A 222 -65.69 -18.61 38.45
N GLU A 223 -66.19 -17.43 38.81
CA GLU A 223 -66.81 -17.17 40.11
C GLU A 223 -68.15 -17.91 40.26
N ARG A 224 -68.99 -17.95 39.22
CA ARG A 224 -70.19 -18.80 39.22
C ARG A 224 -69.84 -20.28 39.36
N ALA A 225 -68.83 -20.78 38.64
CA ALA A 225 -68.41 -22.17 38.74
C ALA A 225 -67.84 -22.51 40.13
N LYS A 226 -67.09 -21.58 40.76
CA LYS A 226 -66.65 -21.72 42.16
C LYS A 226 -67.83 -21.74 43.13
N ALA A 227 -68.82 -20.86 42.94
CA ALA A 227 -70.01 -20.82 43.78
C ALA A 227 -70.84 -22.11 43.67
N VAL A 228 -71.02 -22.65 42.45
CA VAL A 228 -71.71 -23.94 42.23
C VAL A 228 -70.95 -25.10 42.89
N LYS A 229 -69.61 -25.15 42.78
CA LYS A 229 -68.80 -26.17 43.45
C LYS A 229 -68.84 -26.06 44.98
N LEU A 230 -68.91 -24.84 45.53
CA LEU A 230 -69.07 -24.63 46.97
C LEU A 230 -70.44 -25.15 47.46
N VAL A 231 -71.50 -24.95 46.69
CA VAL A 231 -72.86 -25.44 47.00
C VAL A 231 -72.90 -26.97 46.95
N GLN A 232 -72.34 -27.59 45.91
CA GLN A 232 -72.28 -29.06 45.80
C GLN A 232 -71.43 -29.69 46.91
N ALA A 233 -70.32 -29.05 47.31
CA ALA A 233 -69.52 -29.50 48.45
C ALA A 233 -70.29 -29.37 49.78
N ARG A 234 -71.18 -28.38 49.91
CA ARG A 234 -72.01 -28.17 51.10
C ARG A 234 -73.17 -29.18 51.17
N GLU A 235 -73.81 -29.49 50.04
CA GLU A 235 -74.83 -30.55 49.96
C GLU A 235 -74.26 -31.93 50.29
N HIS A 236 -73.06 -32.27 49.79
CA HIS A 236 -72.39 -33.52 50.15
C HIS A 236 -72.03 -33.57 51.64
N ALA A 237 -71.55 -32.47 52.21
CA ALA A 237 -71.24 -32.39 53.64
C ALA A 237 -72.50 -32.52 54.52
N GLU A 238 -73.66 -32.03 54.08
CA GLU A 238 -74.94 -32.18 54.79
C GLU A 238 -75.48 -33.62 54.70
N GLN A 239 -75.34 -34.29 53.56
CA GLN A 239 -75.71 -35.71 53.42
C GLN A 239 -74.86 -36.64 54.28
N ASP A 240 -73.54 -36.39 54.34
CA ASP A 240 -72.61 -37.16 55.19
C ASP A 240 -72.84 -36.86 56.69
N ALA A 241 -73.19 -35.62 57.05
CA ALA A 241 -73.51 -35.25 58.43
C ALA A 241 -74.77 -35.95 58.96
N ILE A 242 -75.82 -36.09 58.15
CA ILE A 242 -77.05 -36.79 58.56
C ILE A 242 -76.80 -38.28 58.79
N GLY A 243 -75.96 -38.91 57.97
CA GLY A 243 -75.56 -40.33 58.16
C GLY A 243 -74.80 -40.56 59.46
N ILE A 244 -73.90 -39.65 59.83
CA ILE A 244 -73.11 -39.73 61.05
C ILE A 244 -73.96 -39.43 62.31
N THR A 245 -74.88 -38.47 62.26
CA THR A 245 -75.73 -38.15 63.42
C THR A 245 -76.71 -39.26 63.79
N VAL A 246 -77.29 -39.96 62.80
CA VAL A 246 -78.22 -41.08 63.04
C VAL A 246 -77.48 -42.32 63.55
N ALA A 247 -76.27 -42.57 63.05
CA ALA A 247 -75.41 -43.63 63.58
C ALA A 247 -74.98 -43.35 65.04
N ALA A 248 -74.61 -42.11 65.35
CA ALA A 248 -74.20 -41.71 66.70
C ALA A 248 -75.35 -41.72 67.72
N GLU A 249 -76.59 -41.36 67.35
CA GLU A 249 -77.75 -41.48 68.23
C GLU A 249 -78.15 -42.94 68.51
N ALA A 250 -77.98 -43.84 67.52
CA ALA A 250 -78.23 -45.27 67.70
C ALA A 250 -77.19 -45.94 68.61
N GLU A 251 -75.92 -45.54 68.49
CA GLU A 251 -74.82 -46.10 69.29
C GLU A 251 -74.84 -45.59 70.74
N LYS A 252 -75.31 -44.36 70.97
CA LYS A 252 -75.53 -43.79 72.31
C LYS A 252 -76.63 -44.52 73.08
N LYS A 253 -77.80 -44.75 72.45
CA LYS A 253 -78.89 -45.53 73.09
C LYS A 253 -78.47 -46.97 73.42
N ALA A 254 -77.76 -47.64 72.51
CA ALA A 254 -77.27 -48.99 72.76
C ALA A 254 -76.22 -49.07 73.88
N SER A 255 -75.50 -47.97 74.15
CA SER A 255 -74.51 -47.88 75.24
C SER A 255 -75.14 -47.53 76.58
N ASP A 256 -76.15 -46.65 76.59
CA ASP A 256 -76.92 -46.30 77.79
C ASP A 256 -77.67 -47.54 78.35
N ASP A 257 -78.29 -48.34 77.49
CA ASP A 257 -78.97 -49.59 77.88
C ASP A 257 -77.99 -50.63 78.47
N ARG A 258 -76.76 -50.70 77.95
CA ARG A 258 -75.71 -51.58 78.48
C ARG A 258 -75.16 -51.10 79.82
N ALA A 259 -75.04 -49.78 80.00
CA ALA A 259 -74.57 -49.18 81.24
C ALA A 259 -75.60 -49.33 82.38
N GLU A 260 -76.89 -49.23 82.07
CA GLU A 260 -77.97 -49.42 83.04
C GLU A 260 -78.06 -50.89 83.49
N ALA A 261 -77.90 -51.84 82.56
CA ALA A 261 -77.82 -53.27 82.88
C ALA A 261 -76.61 -53.63 83.77
N GLN A 262 -75.46 -52.99 83.58
CA GLN A 262 -74.28 -53.18 84.45
C GLN A 262 -74.46 -52.56 85.83
N ARG A 263 -75.11 -51.39 85.97
CA ARG A 263 -75.38 -50.81 87.30
C ARG A 263 -76.31 -51.67 88.14
N VAL A 264 -77.36 -52.22 87.54
CA VAL A 264 -78.34 -53.07 88.25
C VAL A 264 -77.69 -54.37 88.75
N SER A 265 -76.84 -55.01 87.95
CA SER A 265 -76.08 -56.20 88.38
C SER A 265 -75.07 -55.87 89.49
N ALA A 266 -74.36 -54.74 89.40
CA ALA A 266 -73.40 -54.33 90.43
C ALA A 266 -74.06 -53.97 91.78
N THR A 267 -75.27 -53.37 91.77
CA THR A 267 -76.02 -53.11 93.01
C THR A 267 -76.54 -54.39 93.66
N GLY A 268 -76.97 -55.38 92.86
CA GLY A 268 -77.42 -56.67 93.38
C GLY A 268 -76.29 -57.47 94.05
N GLU A 269 -75.07 -57.42 93.49
CA GLU A 269 -73.89 -58.06 94.10
C GLU A 269 -73.44 -57.35 95.39
N ALA A 270 -73.53 -56.01 95.45
CA ALA A 270 -73.17 -55.25 96.65
C ALA A 270 -74.12 -55.51 97.84
N ASP A 271 -75.43 -55.61 97.58
CA ASP A 271 -76.42 -55.92 98.63
C ASP A 271 -76.28 -57.37 99.13
N ALA A 272 -75.94 -58.32 98.25
CA ALA A 272 -75.67 -59.71 98.63
C ALA A 272 -74.44 -59.85 99.53
N VAL A 273 -73.37 -59.07 99.29
CA VAL A 273 -72.18 -59.04 100.15
C VAL A 273 -72.51 -58.42 101.50
N ARG A 274 -73.32 -57.35 101.54
CA ARG A 274 -73.70 -56.69 102.79
C ARG A 274 -74.51 -57.60 103.73
N ILE A 275 -75.42 -58.41 103.17
CA ILE A 275 -76.23 -59.37 103.93
C ILE A 275 -75.35 -60.55 104.43
N ARG A 276 -74.38 -61.03 103.64
CA ARG A 276 -73.43 -62.06 104.09
C ARG A 276 -72.51 -61.57 105.20
N ALA A 277 -72.01 -60.33 105.10
CA ALA A 277 -71.13 -59.75 106.11
C ALA A 277 -71.82 -59.60 107.49
N GLN A 278 -73.11 -59.23 107.51
CA GLN A 278 -73.89 -59.17 108.76
C GLN A 278 -74.09 -60.56 109.39
N ALA A 279 -74.30 -61.60 108.56
CA ALA A 279 -74.44 -62.98 109.06
C ALA A 279 -73.12 -63.54 109.62
N ASP A 280 -71.99 -63.21 109.00
CA ASP A 280 -70.66 -63.65 109.46
C ASP A 280 -70.24 -62.93 110.75
N GLU A 281 -70.56 -61.64 110.92
CA GLU A 281 -70.29 -60.89 112.15
C GLU A 281 -70.98 -61.53 113.37
N GLU A 282 -72.23 -61.95 113.21
CA GLU A 282 -73.00 -62.58 114.28
C GLU A 282 -72.47 -63.99 114.62
N ARG A 283 -72.04 -64.76 113.61
CA ARG A 283 -71.37 -66.06 113.84
C ARG A 283 -70.04 -65.92 114.58
N TYR A 284 -69.19 -64.97 114.17
CA TYR A 284 -67.89 -64.77 114.80
C TYR A 284 -68.00 -64.24 116.23
N ARG A 285 -69.04 -63.47 116.55
CA ARG A 285 -69.31 -63.04 117.94
C ARG A 285 -69.56 -64.23 118.86
N VAL A 286 -70.37 -65.20 118.42
CA VAL A 286 -70.68 -66.40 119.18
C VAL A 286 -69.46 -67.33 119.31
N GLU A 287 -68.65 -67.48 118.25
CA GLU A 287 -67.42 -68.29 118.32
C GLU A 287 -66.31 -67.66 119.19
N ALA A 288 -66.21 -66.32 119.23
CA ALA A 288 -65.21 -65.62 120.03
C ALA A 288 -65.46 -65.77 121.54
N GLU A 289 -66.72 -65.73 121.97
CA GLU A 289 -67.11 -66.01 123.37
C GLU A 289 -66.78 -67.46 123.75
N GLY A 290 -67.03 -68.42 122.85
CA GLY A 290 -66.69 -69.82 123.06
C GLY A 290 -65.18 -70.10 123.16
N LYS A 291 -64.33 -69.37 122.41
CA LYS A 291 -62.87 -69.54 122.47
C LYS A 291 -62.22 -68.86 123.67
N ARG A 292 -62.78 -67.77 124.18
CA ARG A 292 -62.27 -67.10 125.40
C ARG A 292 -62.35 -68.00 126.62
N SER A 293 -63.46 -68.72 126.79
CA SER A 293 -63.63 -69.67 127.91
C SER A 293 -62.64 -70.83 127.86
N ILE A 294 -62.27 -71.31 126.66
CA ILE A 294 -61.26 -72.37 126.48
C ILE A 294 -59.84 -71.87 126.81
N ASN A 295 -59.50 -70.64 126.41
CA ASN A 295 -58.17 -70.08 126.65
C ASN A 295 -57.95 -69.69 128.13
N GLU A 296 -58.98 -69.23 128.83
CA GLU A 296 -58.90 -68.99 130.28
C GLU A 296 -58.64 -70.29 131.06
N ALA A 297 -59.17 -71.42 130.61
CA ALA A 297 -58.86 -72.73 131.21
C ALA A 297 -57.42 -73.20 130.93
N ARG A 298 -56.83 -72.84 129.77
CA ARG A 298 -55.47 -73.27 129.36
C ARG A 298 -54.35 -72.54 130.10
N ASN A 299 -54.58 -71.31 130.57
CA ASN A 299 -53.56 -70.52 131.25
C ASN A 299 -53.35 -70.90 132.74
N ALA A 300 -54.08 -71.90 133.25
CA ALA A 300 -53.95 -72.39 134.63
C ALA A 300 -52.87 -73.47 134.83
N LEU A 301 -52.12 -73.89 133.80
CA LEU A 301 -51.12 -74.96 133.89
C LEU A 301 -49.68 -74.44 133.69
N SER A 302 -48.77 -74.94 134.52
CA SER A 302 -47.43 -74.40 134.78
C SER A 302 -46.36 -74.73 133.73
N GLU A 303 -45.34 -73.87 133.68
CA GLU A 303 -44.20 -73.77 132.73
C GLU A 303 -43.43 -75.05 132.38
N GLU A 304 -43.46 -76.10 133.20
CA GLU A 304 -42.70 -77.32 132.91
C GLU A 304 -43.27 -78.13 131.74
N GLN A 305 -44.60 -78.10 131.55
CA GLN A 305 -45.24 -78.78 130.42
C GLN A 305 -44.94 -78.06 129.09
N ILE A 306 -44.79 -76.73 129.13
CA ILE A 306 -44.42 -75.91 127.95
C ILE A 306 -43.00 -76.25 127.46
N ARG A 307 -42.04 -76.55 128.36
CA ARG A 307 -40.67 -76.96 127.94
C ARG A 307 -40.63 -78.30 127.21
N LEU A 308 -41.52 -79.24 127.56
CA LEU A 308 -41.61 -80.53 126.87
C LEU A 308 -42.13 -80.35 125.44
N GLU A 309 -43.16 -79.51 125.29
CA GLU A 309 -43.77 -79.18 124.01
C GLU A 309 -42.78 -78.44 123.09
N ILE A 310 -42.01 -77.49 123.63
CA ILE A 310 -40.92 -76.81 122.90
C ILE A 310 -39.83 -77.79 122.42
N LYS A 311 -39.45 -78.78 123.23
CA LYS A 311 -38.45 -79.80 122.83
C LYS A 311 -38.95 -80.70 121.69
N LEU A 312 -40.26 -80.99 121.65
CA LEU A 312 -40.89 -81.86 120.65
C LEU A 312 -41.05 -81.13 119.30
N GLU A 313 -41.42 -79.85 119.33
CA GLU A 313 -41.54 -79.03 118.13
C GLU A 313 -40.16 -78.71 117.51
N LEU A 314 -39.13 -78.49 118.33
CA LEU A 314 -37.74 -78.26 117.87
C LEU A 314 -37.12 -79.49 117.17
N LEU A 315 -37.45 -80.72 117.62
CA LEU A 315 -37.04 -81.97 116.98
C LEU A 315 -37.71 -82.20 115.60
N ARG A 316 -38.93 -81.67 115.40
CA ARG A 316 -39.67 -81.81 114.12
C ARG A 316 -39.18 -80.88 113.02
N GLN A 317 -38.60 -79.73 113.35
CA GLN A 317 -38.15 -78.74 112.37
C GLN A 317 -36.64 -78.77 112.09
N LEU A 318 -35.86 -79.58 112.80
CA LEU A 318 -34.40 -79.70 112.61
C LEU A 318 -33.94 -80.08 111.17
N PRO A 319 -34.61 -80.96 110.40
CA PRO A 319 -34.18 -81.30 109.03
C PRO A 319 -34.41 -80.19 107.98
N SER A 320 -35.54 -79.47 108.04
CA SER A 320 -35.87 -78.43 107.06
C SER A 320 -35.00 -77.18 107.22
N ILE A 321 -34.57 -76.87 108.45
CA ILE A 321 -33.68 -75.74 108.78
C ILE A 321 -32.26 -75.98 108.25
N ILE A 322 -31.74 -77.21 108.26
CA ILE A 322 -30.39 -77.52 107.74
C ILE A 322 -30.37 -77.58 106.20
N GLU A 323 -31.41 -78.08 105.53
CA GLU A 323 -31.44 -78.24 104.06
C GLU A 323 -31.55 -76.91 103.29
N GLN A 324 -32.34 -75.94 103.78
CA GLN A 324 -32.46 -74.65 103.10
C GLN A 324 -31.18 -73.80 103.22
N ALA A 325 -30.36 -73.98 104.27
CA ALA A 325 -29.16 -73.18 104.52
C ALA A 325 -28.03 -73.39 103.49
N VAL A 326 -28.01 -74.51 102.74
CA VAL A 326 -26.92 -74.85 101.78
C VAL A 326 -27.31 -74.63 100.31
N LYS A 327 -28.61 -74.46 100.03
CA LYS A 327 -29.16 -74.30 98.67
C LYS A 327 -28.57 -73.15 97.82
N PRO A 328 -28.05 -72.04 98.37
CA PRO A 328 -27.48 -70.96 97.53
C PRO A 328 -26.10 -71.27 96.91
N MET A 329 -25.45 -72.39 97.22
CA MET A 329 -24.07 -72.69 96.78
C MET A 329 -23.91 -73.53 95.49
N GLU A 330 -24.97 -74.14 94.93
CA GLU A 330 -24.77 -75.15 93.84
C GLU A 330 -24.93 -74.67 92.40
N ARG A 331 -25.32 -73.43 92.11
CA ARG A 331 -25.46 -72.98 90.70
C ARG A 331 -24.93 -71.57 90.47
N ILE A 332 -23.61 -71.48 90.31
CA ILE A 332 -22.89 -70.40 89.60
C ILE A 332 -22.76 -70.87 88.12
N GLU A 333 -22.93 -70.03 87.09
CA GLU A 333 -21.84 -69.37 86.35
C GLU A 333 -22.39 -68.24 85.45
N GLY A 334 -21.84 -67.03 85.65
CA GLY A 334 -21.64 -66.05 84.56
C GLY A 334 -22.67 -64.95 84.40
N ILE A 335 -22.60 -63.92 85.24
CA ILE A 335 -23.26 -62.62 85.06
C ILE A 335 -22.20 -61.62 84.56
N LYS A 336 -22.49 -60.83 83.52
CA LYS A 336 -21.75 -59.57 83.32
C LYS A 336 -22.59 -58.48 82.65
N ILE A 337 -23.16 -57.62 83.49
CA ILE A 337 -23.68 -56.29 83.15
C ILE A 337 -22.77 -55.24 83.79
N VAL A 338 -22.36 -54.31 82.93
CA VAL A 338 -21.92 -52.91 83.05
C VAL A 338 -22.31 -52.18 84.35
N ASP A 339 -21.38 -51.43 84.99
CA ASP A 339 -21.44 -49.96 85.05
C ASP A 339 -20.24 -49.24 85.74
N VAL A 340 -19.89 -48.09 85.14
CA VAL A 340 -19.57 -46.76 85.73
C VAL A 340 -18.77 -46.67 87.04
N ARG A 341 -17.60 -45.99 86.98
CA ARG A 341 -17.33 -44.67 87.61
C ARG A 341 -15.85 -44.47 87.92
N GLY A 342 -15.27 -43.44 87.29
CA GLY A 342 -14.26 -42.56 87.88
C GLY A 342 -12.80 -42.97 87.74
N MET A 343 -12.06 -42.25 86.89
CA MET A 343 -10.99 -41.31 87.33
C MET A 343 -10.13 -40.84 86.15
N ASN A 344 -9.93 -39.51 86.10
CA ASN A 344 -8.67 -38.83 85.75
C ASN A 344 -8.30 -38.73 84.25
N GLY A 345 -8.02 -37.58 83.63
CA GLY A 345 -7.83 -36.20 84.07
C GLY A 345 -7.17 -35.39 82.93
N GLY A 346 -7.56 -34.11 82.77
CA GLY A 346 -6.91 -33.09 81.90
C GLY A 346 -7.45 -33.02 80.46
N GLY A 347 -7.87 -31.89 79.88
CA GLY A 347 -7.77 -30.47 80.25
C GLY A 347 -7.45 -29.63 79.00
N GLY A 348 -8.35 -28.69 78.63
CA GLY A 348 -8.21 -27.67 77.55
C GLY A 348 -9.07 -27.99 76.31
N SER A 349 -10.08 -27.23 75.87
CA SER A 349 -10.21 -25.76 75.69
C SER A 349 -9.00 -25.20 74.94
N ALA A 350 -9.13 -24.64 73.74
CA ALA A 350 -10.10 -23.62 73.30
C ALA A 350 -10.81 -24.02 71.96
N GLY A 351 -12.02 -23.56 71.60
CA GLY A 351 -12.52 -22.17 71.64
C GLY A 351 -11.69 -21.33 70.65
N ASP A 352 -12.14 -20.48 69.75
CA ASP A 352 -13.35 -19.77 69.38
C ASP A 352 -12.89 -19.10 68.04
N GLY A 353 -13.59 -19.07 66.92
CA GLY A 353 -14.86 -18.42 66.69
C GLY A 353 -14.89 -17.85 65.26
N ASN A 354 -16.09 -17.42 64.87
CA ASN A 354 -16.42 -16.53 63.75
C ASN A 354 -16.50 -17.14 62.32
N GLY A 355 -17.71 -17.14 61.75
CA GLY A 355 -17.96 -17.50 60.34
C GLY A 355 -17.53 -16.40 59.35
N PRO A 356 -18.22 -16.24 58.20
CA PRO A 356 -18.71 -17.21 57.23
C PRO A 356 -18.16 -16.91 55.82
N GLY A 357 -18.14 -17.89 54.90
CA GLY A 357 -18.08 -17.62 53.45
C GLY A 357 -16.95 -18.28 52.65
N ASP A 358 -17.38 -18.91 51.56
CA ASP A 358 -16.77 -18.97 50.22
C ASP A 358 -15.36 -19.59 49.99
N GLY A 359 -15.25 -20.40 48.92
CA GLY A 359 -13.96 -20.79 48.33
C GLY A 359 -13.64 -22.30 48.25
N ASN A 360 -14.30 -23.04 47.35
CA ASN A 360 -13.92 -24.43 47.03
C ASN A 360 -13.86 -24.74 45.51
N LEU A 361 -13.10 -23.94 44.75
CA LEU A 361 -12.71 -24.23 43.36
C LEU A 361 -11.17 -24.30 43.15
N ALA A 362 -10.39 -23.84 44.13
CA ALA A 362 -8.92 -23.84 44.04
C ALA A 362 -8.29 -25.21 44.36
N ARG A 363 -8.98 -26.09 45.10
CA ARG A 363 -8.48 -27.45 45.42
C ARG A 363 -8.73 -28.48 44.31
N SER A 364 -9.76 -28.30 43.47
CA SER A 364 -10.03 -29.19 42.33
C SER A 364 -9.11 -28.93 41.13
N VAL A 365 -8.65 -27.69 40.93
CA VAL A 365 -7.67 -27.34 39.90
C VAL A 365 -6.26 -27.80 40.26
N VAL A 366 -5.92 -27.80 41.56
CA VAL A 366 -4.59 -28.24 42.04
C VAL A 366 -4.42 -29.76 41.98
N ASP A 367 -5.46 -30.54 42.26
CA ASP A 367 -5.41 -32.01 42.13
C ASP A 367 -5.33 -32.46 40.65
N HIS A 368 -5.92 -31.69 39.71
CA HIS A 368 -5.77 -31.92 38.27
C HIS A 368 -4.43 -31.43 37.69
N ALA A 369 -3.87 -30.33 38.22
CA ALA A 369 -2.55 -29.84 37.81
C ALA A 369 -1.40 -30.78 38.23
N LEU A 370 -1.51 -31.44 39.39
CA LEU A 370 -0.51 -32.41 39.85
C LEU A 370 -0.54 -33.71 39.03
N ARG A 371 -1.72 -34.15 38.57
CA ARG A 371 -1.86 -35.30 37.64
C ARG A 371 -1.32 -34.99 36.25
N TYR A 372 -1.52 -33.77 35.76
CA TYR A 372 -0.95 -33.29 34.49
C TYR A 372 0.59 -33.22 34.54
N ARG A 373 1.17 -32.81 35.67
CA ARG A 373 2.64 -32.81 35.86
C ARG A 373 3.25 -34.21 35.89
N ALA A 374 2.53 -35.21 36.42
CA ALA A 374 3.00 -36.59 36.50
C ALA A 374 2.97 -37.35 35.16
N GLN A 375 2.12 -36.94 34.21
CA GLN A 375 1.94 -37.60 32.90
C GLN A 375 2.60 -36.87 31.72
N ARG A 376 3.30 -35.76 31.99
CA ARG A 376 3.98 -34.92 30.99
C ARG A 376 4.91 -35.69 30.01
N PRO A 377 5.67 -36.73 30.42
CA PRO A 377 6.54 -37.46 29.49
C PRO A 377 5.80 -38.22 28.38
N LEU A 378 4.55 -38.62 28.61
CA LEU A 378 3.72 -39.35 27.63
C LEU A 378 3.03 -38.40 26.63
N ILE A 379 2.72 -37.18 27.08
CA ILE A 379 2.12 -36.15 26.22
C ILE A 379 3.21 -35.51 25.34
N ASP A 380 4.42 -35.31 25.86
CA ASP A 380 5.57 -34.84 25.08
C ASP A 380 6.00 -35.88 24.02
N SER A 381 5.88 -37.19 24.28
CA SER A 381 6.16 -38.21 23.26
C SER A 381 5.13 -38.25 22.14
N LEU A 382 3.84 -38.01 22.45
CA LEU A 382 2.76 -37.94 21.45
C LEU A 382 2.82 -36.63 20.62
N LEU A 383 3.20 -35.51 21.23
CA LEU A 383 3.43 -34.24 20.52
C LEU A 383 4.64 -34.33 19.58
N LYS A 384 5.69 -35.04 19.99
CA LYS A 384 6.87 -35.31 19.18
C LYS A 384 6.60 -36.28 18.01
N GLU A 385 5.69 -37.25 18.17
CA GLU A 385 5.23 -38.13 17.08
C GLU A 385 4.35 -37.41 16.05
N VAL A 386 3.64 -36.36 16.46
CA VAL A 386 2.82 -35.50 15.59
C VAL A 386 3.63 -34.32 15.01
N GLY A 387 4.94 -34.24 15.30
CA GLY A 387 5.85 -33.27 14.71
C GLY A 387 5.80 -31.86 15.30
N LEU A 388 5.23 -31.70 16.50
CA LEU A 388 5.16 -30.43 17.22
C LEU A 388 6.07 -30.50 18.45
N ASN A 389 7.17 -29.73 18.45
CA ASN A 389 8.20 -29.83 19.49
C ASN A 389 7.88 -28.99 20.74
N ASP A 390 6.95 -28.03 20.66
CA ASP A 390 6.43 -27.30 21.81
C ASP A 390 5.03 -26.72 21.54
N LEU A 391 4.21 -26.55 22.58
CA LEU A 391 2.90 -25.90 22.53
C LEU A 391 2.96 -24.42 22.09
N SER A 392 4.15 -23.82 22.07
CA SER A 392 4.39 -22.48 21.52
C SER A 392 4.39 -22.43 19.99
N ASP A 393 4.57 -23.55 19.28
CA ASP A 393 4.55 -23.60 17.80
C ASP A 393 3.14 -23.49 17.21
N LEU A 394 2.09 -23.74 18.01
CA LEU A 394 0.69 -23.47 17.64
C LEU A 394 0.38 -21.96 17.55
N SER A 395 1.22 -21.11 18.15
CA SER A 395 1.09 -19.65 18.05
C SER A 395 1.86 -19.06 16.86
N GLY A 396 2.70 -19.84 16.17
CA GLY A 396 3.54 -19.41 15.04
C GLY A 396 2.92 -19.66 13.66
N LEU A 397 1.80 -20.37 13.57
CA LEU A 397 1.10 -20.71 12.32
C LEU A 397 0.28 -19.56 11.70
N ALA A 398 0.43 -18.33 12.20
CA ALA A 398 -0.26 -17.14 11.72
C ALA A 398 0.67 -15.98 11.28
N ALA A 399 1.94 -16.25 10.93
CA ALA A 399 2.81 -15.22 10.32
C ALA A 399 3.91 -15.75 9.34
N GLU A 400 3.66 -15.51 8.03
CA GLU A 400 4.59 -15.13 6.92
C GLU A 400 5.70 -16.05 6.26
N ARG A 401 5.65 -16.10 4.90
CA ARG A 401 6.71 -16.11 3.81
C ARG A 401 7.88 -17.15 3.82
N LYS A 402 8.27 -17.88 2.73
CA LYS A 402 8.93 -17.56 1.40
C LYS A 402 9.69 -18.88 0.91
N PRO A 403 10.55 -19.00 -0.16
CA PRO A 403 10.57 -18.62 -1.61
C PRO A 403 11.07 -19.72 -2.64
N GLU A 404 11.00 -19.40 -3.97
CA GLU A 404 11.82 -19.84 -5.17
C GLU A 404 11.80 -21.28 -5.78
N PRO A 405 12.29 -21.54 -7.05
CA PRO A 405 12.37 -20.76 -8.32
C PRO A 405 12.00 -21.57 -9.61
N GLU A 406 11.87 -20.92 -10.79
CA GLU A 406 12.28 -21.46 -12.13
C GLU A 406 12.08 -20.44 -13.28
N ALA A 407 13.05 -20.40 -14.21
CA ALA A 407 13.07 -19.71 -15.51
C ALA A 407 13.73 -20.71 -16.53
N PRO A 408 13.91 -20.44 -17.85
CA PRO A 408 13.53 -19.31 -18.73
C PRO A 408 12.98 -19.73 -20.14
N SER A 409 12.54 -18.79 -20.98
CA SER A 409 12.78 -18.77 -22.46
C SER A 409 12.16 -17.57 -23.18
N ASP A 410 13.04 -16.63 -23.50
CA ASP A 410 13.23 -15.82 -24.72
C ASP A 410 12.14 -15.00 -25.47
N PRO A 411 12.58 -13.89 -26.11
CA PRO A 411 11.74 -12.83 -26.71
C PRO A 411 11.72 -12.89 -28.26
N PRO A 412 11.00 -11.97 -28.92
CA PRO A 412 11.52 -11.43 -30.17
C PRO A 412 11.42 -9.89 -30.22
N GLY A 413 12.58 -9.26 -30.38
CA GLY A 413 12.70 -7.83 -30.68
C GLY A 413 14.04 -7.56 -31.35
N SER A 414 14.19 -7.97 -32.61
CA SER A 414 15.34 -7.65 -33.44
C SER A 414 14.93 -6.79 -34.65
N SER A 415 15.57 -5.64 -34.80
CA SER A 415 16.19 -5.14 -36.04
C SER A 415 16.76 -3.74 -35.75
N LYS A 416 18.08 -3.60 -35.68
CA LYS A 416 18.97 -3.24 -36.81
C LYS A 416 18.54 -1.95 -37.50
N ALA A 417 19.21 -0.86 -37.17
CA ALA A 417 19.41 0.28 -38.06
C ALA A 417 20.91 0.60 -38.11
N GLN A 418 21.59 -0.07 -39.04
CA GLN A 418 22.85 0.39 -39.61
C GLN A 418 22.55 1.59 -40.51
N LYS A 419 23.25 2.70 -40.31
CA LYS A 419 23.47 3.72 -41.34
C LYS A 419 24.63 3.28 -42.24
N PRO A 420 24.49 3.39 -43.55
CA PRO A 420 25.57 3.88 -44.40
C PRO A 420 25.16 5.22 -45.02
N ALA A 421 26.04 6.21 -44.89
CA ALA A 421 26.01 7.39 -45.74
C ALA A 421 27.27 7.34 -46.59
N ASP A 422 27.04 7.27 -47.89
CA ASP A 422 28.01 7.47 -48.95
C ASP A 422 28.30 8.98 -49.11
N GLN A 423 29.40 9.28 -49.80
CA GLN A 423 29.92 10.61 -50.23
C GLN A 423 30.95 11.31 -49.33
N SER A 424 32.22 10.87 -49.45
CA SER A 424 33.29 11.63 -50.14
C SER A 424 34.52 10.75 -50.33
#